data_AF-A0A1I4U5L5-F1
#
_entry.id   AF-A0A1I4U5L5-F1
#
_cell.length_a   1.000
_cell.length_b   1.000
_cell.length_c   1.000
_cell.angle_alpha   90.00
_cell.angle_beta   90.00
_cell.angle_gamma   90.00
#
_symmetry.space_group_name_H-M   'P 1'
#
loop_
_entity.id
_entity.type
_entity.pdbx_description
1 polymer ?
#
loop_
_entity_poly.entity_id
_entity_poly.type
_entity_poly.pdbx_seq_one_letter_code
_entity_poly.pdbx_strand_id
1 'polypeptide(L)'
;MKKSAFILSIIICALFSGVAMAQTTAQATLNVKLYPIQTILIGGDNTVNLEYKTKDDYLNGVTSKMNDHLVVYSTGGFAVNVKSENEDLIYTKDALTSKIAANTINLQATLGTGNQLNSSTMSNVVLANANKNLISSNVGGT
;
A
#
# COMPACT_ATOMS: atom_id res chain seq x y z
N MET A 1 -50.49 -73.74 14.39
CA MET A 1 -49.97 -72.70 15.31
C MET A 1 -48.63 -72.09 14.85
N LYS A 2 -48.37 -71.91 13.55
CA LYS A 2 -47.09 -71.38 13.04
C LYS A 2 -47.20 -70.12 12.16
N LYS A 3 -48.42 -69.66 11.87
CA LYS A 3 -48.67 -68.47 11.02
C LYS A 3 -48.91 -67.18 11.82
N SER A 4 -49.31 -67.26 13.09
CA SER A 4 -49.50 -66.08 13.95
C SER A 4 -48.20 -65.51 14.53
N ALA A 5 -47.13 -66.30 14.64
CA ALA A 5 -45.85 -65.81 15.17
C ALA A 5 -45.12 -64.89 14.17
N PHE A 6 -45.34 -65.10 12.86
CA PHE A 6 -44.67 -64.31 11.81
C PHE A 6 -45.29 -62.91 11.66
N ILE A 7 -46.60 -62.79 11.85
CA ILE A 7 -47.33 -61.51 11.76
C ILE A 7 -47.01 -60.63 12.97
N LEU A 8 -46.83 -61.22 14.17
CA LEU A 8 -46.48 -60.48 15.38
C LEU A 8 -45.05 -59.93 15.35
N SER A 9 -44.11 -60.61 14.67
CA SER A 9 -42.72 -60.16 14.53
C SER A 9 -42.56 -58.97 13.57
N ILE A 10 -43.42 -58.85 12.55
CA ILE A 10 -43.41 -57.71 11.61
C ILE A 10 -43.92 -56.43 12.28
N ILE A 11 -44.91 -56.57 13.17
CA ILE A 11 -45.51 -55.43 13.90
C ILE A 11 -44.51 -54.84 14.92
N ILE A 12 -43.64 -55.66 15.51
CA ILE A 12 -42.61 -55.20 16.44
C ILE A 12 -41.44 -54.50 15.72
N CYS A 13 -41.07 -54.93 14.51
CA CYS A 13 -40.04 -54.23 13.72
C CYS A 13 -40.52 -52.89 13.16
N ALA A 14 -41.82 -52.71 12.91
CA ALA A 14 -42.37 -51.45 12.44
C ALA A 14 -42.34 -50.34 13.51
N LEU A 15 -42.37 -50.70 14.80
CA LEU A 15 -42.39 -49.76 15.92
C LEU A 15 -41.01 -49.17 16.29
N PHE A 16 -39.92 -49.67 15.70
CA PHE A 16 -38.56 -49.12 15.83
C PHE A 16 -38.05 -48.47 14.54
N SER A 17 -38.97 -47.99 13.69
CA SER A 17 -38.64 -47.04 12.63
C SER A 17 -38.32 -45.69 13.26
N GLY A 18 -37.16 -45.62 13.92
CA GLY A 18 -36.62 -44.39 14.48
C GLY A 18 -36.63 -43.34 13.39
N VAL A 19 -37.39 -42.28 13.63
CA VAL A 19 -37.39 -41.06 12.84
C VAL A 19 -35.95 -40.63 12.58
N ALA A 20 -35.47 -40.84 11.35
CA ALA A 20 -34.23 -40.25 10.89
C ALA A 20 -34.48 -38.74 10.78
N MET A 21 -34.26 -38.04 11.89
CA MET A 21 -34.31 -36.59 11.93
C MET A 21 -33.22 -36.08 11.00
N ALA A 22 -33.61 -35.47 9.88
CA ALA A 22 -32.68 -34.80 9.00
C ALA A 22 -31.86 -33.80 9.83
N GLN A 23 -30.53 -33.91 9.76
CA GLN A 23 -29.63 -33.05 10.51
C GLN A 23 -29.92 -31.60 10.14
N THR A 24 -30.28 -30.78 11.14
CA THR A 24 -30.43 -29.34 10.99
C THR A 24 -29.09 -28.80 10.48
N THR A 25 -29.07 -28.22 9.28
CA THR A 25 -27.85 -27.63 8.73
C THR A 25 -27.32 -26.57 9.68
N ALA A 26 -26.09 -26.75 10.18
CA ALA A 26 -25.45 -25.75 11.01
C ALA A 26 -25.10 -24.52 10.15
N GLN A 27 -25.51 -23.33 10.59
CA GLN A 27 -25.09 -22.07 9.99
C GLN A 27 -23.86 -21.53 10.71
N ALA A 28 -22.85 -21.12 9.95
CA ALA A 28 -21.69 -20.41 10.45
C ALA A 28 -21.71 -18.96 9.93
N THR A 29 -21.48 -18.00 10.82
CA THR A 29 -21.32 -16.59 10.43
C THR A 29 -19.84 -16.28 10.25
N LEU A 30 -19.42 -16.05 9.01
CA LEU A 30 -18.09 -15.52 8.72
C LEU A 30 -18.13 -14.00 8.83
N ASN A 31 -17.37 -13.46 9.78
CA ASN A 31 -17.14 -12.02 9.90
C ASN A 31 -15.71 -11.71 9.46
N VAL A 32 -15.55 -10.99 8.35
CA VAL A 32 -14.25 -10.42 7.95
C VAL A 32 -14.21 -8.96 8.38
N LYS A 33 -13.30 -8.62 9.29
CA LYS A 33 -13.11 -7.25 9.79
C LYS A 33 -11.78 -6.73 9.26
N LEU A 34 -11.84 -5.77 8.34
CA LEU A 34 -10.67 -5.11 7.77
C LEU A 34 -10.51 -3.75 8.43
N TYR A 35 -9.30 -3.46 8.90
CA TYR A 35 -8.94 -2.16 9.45
C TYR A 35 -8.27 -1.30 8.38
N PRO A 36 -8.42 0.04 8.44
CA PRO A 36 -7.72 0.91 7.51
C PRO A 36 -6.22 0.68 7.58
N ILE A 37 -5.57 0.58 6.42
CA ILE A 37 -4.11 0.57 6.31
C ILE A 37 -3.64 1.88 5.71
N GLN A 38 -2.51 2.37 6.19
CA GLN A 38 -1.81 3.50 5.58
C GLN A 38 -0.30 3.28 5.73
N THR A 39 0.39 3.17 4.61
CA THR A 39 1.83 2.93 4.59
C THR A 39 2.44 3.55 3.34
N ILE A 40 3.63 4.12 3.49
CA ILE A 40 4.50 4.54 2.39
C ILE A 40 5.79 3.74 2.45
N LEU A 41 6.25 3.26 1.29
CA LEU A 41 7.45 2.46 1.14
C LEU A 41 8.32 3.03 0.02
N ILE A 42 9.62 2.77 0.14
CA ILE A 42 10.56 2.97 -0.96
C ILE A 42 10.63 1.67 -1.76
N GLY A 43 10.23 1.72 -3.03
CA GLY A 43 10.11 0.55 -3.90
C GLY A 43 11.42 0.01 -4.48
N GLY A 44 12.54 0.68 -4.20
CA GLY A 44 13.85 0.34 -4.74
C GLY A 44 14.99 0.92 -3.89
N ASP A 45 16.05 1.39 -4.55
CA ASP A 45 17.14 2.09 -3.86
C ASP A 45 16.63 3.40 -3.25
N ASN A 46 16.98 3.64 -1.98
CA ASN A 46 16.66 4.86 -1.25
C ASN A 46 17.68 6.00 -1.51
N THR A 47 18.72 5.72 -2.31
CA THR A 47 19.73 6.67 -2.70
C THR A 47 19.37 7.30 -4.04
N VAL A 48 19.30 8.63 -4.09
CA VAL A 48 19.16 9.39 -5.35
C VAL A 48 20.43 10.21 -5.56
N ASN A 49 21.19 9.87 -6.59
CA ASN A 49 22.40 10.60 -6.97
C ASN A 49 22.11 11.56 -8.12
N LEU A 50 22.52 12.81 -7.94
CA LEU A 50 22.60 13.82 -8.99
C LEU A 50 24.07 13.99 -9.36
N GLU A 51 24.50 13.32 -10.43
CA GLU A 51 25.90 13.25 -10.81
C GLU A 51 26.26 14.31 -11.85
N TYR A 52 27.14 15.23 -11.49
CA TYR A 52 27.69 16.24 -12.39
C TYR A 52 29.06 15.78 -12.85
N LYS A 53 29.21 15.46 -14.14
CA LYS A 53 30.45 14.91 -14.71
C LYS A 53 31.03 15.78 -15.80
N THR A 54 30.18 16.45 -16.56
CA THR A 54 30.56 17.24 -17.73
C THR A 54 30.33 18.73 -17.49
N LYS A 55 30.98 19.58 -18.29
CA LYS A 55 30.74 21.03 -18.26
C LYS A 55 29.27 21.38 -18.47
N ASP A 56 28.58 20.64 -19.33
CA ASP A 56 27.17 20.88 -19.63
C ASP A 56 26.28 20.54 -18.44
N ASP A 57 26.62 19.53 -17.64
CA ASP A 57 25.91 19.22 -16.39
C ASP A 57 25.97 20.41 -15.44
N TYR A 58 27.15 21.01 -15.25
CA TYR A 58 27.33 22.18 -14.39
C TYR A 58 26.65 23.44 -14.94
N LEU A 59 26.49 23.54 -16.26
CA LEU A 59 25.83 24.68 -16.90
C LEU A 59 24.31 24.59 -16.82
N ASN A 60 23.75 23.39 -17.01
CA ASN A 60 22.31 23.18 -17.22
C ASN A 60 21.61 22.49 -16.03
N GLY A 61 22.36 21.95 -15.08
CA GLY A 61 21.83 21.08 -14.04
C GLY A 61 21.63 19.64 -14.53
N VAL A 62 21.29 18.75 -13.59
CA VAL A 62 21.02 17.33 -13.88
C VAL A 62 19.67 16.91 -13.33
N THR A 63 19.08 15.89 -13.94
CA THR A 63 17.83 15.26 -13.49
C THR A 63 18.05 13.77 -13.33
N SER A 64 17.56 13.20 -12.23
CA SER A 64 17.54 11.76 -12.01
C SER A 64 16.09 11.27 -11.92
N LYS A 65 15.76 10.23 -12.70
CA LYS A 65 14.43 9.62 -12.71
C LYS A 65 14.46 8.32 -11.90
N MET A 66 13.66 8.27 -10.85
CA MET A 66 13.50 7.08 -10.01
C MET A 66 12.18 6.38 -10.35
N ASN A 67 12.24 5.26 -11.06
CA ASN A 67 11.05 4.50 -11.43
C ASN A 67 10.48 3.76 -10.22
N ASP A 68 9.16 3.82 -10.04
CA ASP A 68 8.42 3.08 -8.99
C ASP A 68 9.00 3.26 -7.57
N HIS A 69 9.60 4.43 -7.32
CA HIS A 69 10.38 4.70 -6.11
C HIS A 69 9.52 4.89 -4.85
N LEU A 70 8.30 5.40 -5.00
CA LEU A 70 7.35 5.55 -3.90
C LEU A 70 6.17 4.61 -4.11
N VAL A 71 5.90 3.76 -3.12
CA VAL A 71 4.72 2.88 -3.08
C VAL A 71 3.84 3.32 -1.92
N VAL A 72 2.59 3.64 -2.20
CA VAL A 72 1.62 4.08 -1.20
C VAL A 72 0.50 3.06 -1.12
N TYR A 73 0.34 2.46 0.06
CA TYR A 73 -0.82 1.63 0.39
C TYR A 73 -1.74 2.44 1.28
N SER A 74 -2.95 2.73 0.82
CA SER A 74 -3.95 3.38 1.65
C SER A 74 -5.36 2.98 1.26
N THR A 75 -6.19 2.65 2.25
CA THR A 75 -7.62 2.37 2.06
C THR A 75 -8.49 3.63 2.09
N GLY A 76 -7.90 4.81 2.29
CA GLY A 76 -8.60 6.09 2.35
C GLY A 76 -7.79 7.22 1.68
N GLY A 77 -8.29 8.44 1.76
CA GLY A 77 -7.55 9.61 1.28
C GLY A 77 -6.17 9.73 1.94
N PHE A 78 -5.18 10.19 1.18
CA PHE A 78 -3.80 10.27 1.65
C PHE A 78 -3.08 11.50 1.09
N ALA A 79 -2.00 11.87 1.77
CA ALA A 79 -1.06 12.89 1.34
C ALA A 79 0.37 12.41 1.64
N VAL A 80 1.25 12.50 0.64
CA VAL A 80 2.69 12.29 0.79
C VAL A 80 3.36 13.65 0.79
N ASN A 81 3.97 13.99 1.92
CA ASN A 81 4.72 15.23 2.08
C ASN A 81 6.21 14.94 2.07
N VAL A 82 6.99 15.83 1.48
CA VAL A 82 8.44 15.79 1.45
C VAL A 82 9.01 17.05 2.11
N LYS A 83 10.20 16.92 2.70
CA LYS A 83 11.01 18.02 3.24
C LYS A 83 12.49 17.63 3.15
N SER A 84 13.37 18.62 3.09
CA SER A 84 14.77 18.40 3.43
C SER A 84 14.94 18.39 4.95
N GLU A 85 15.94 17.64 5.42
CA GLU A 85 16.28 17.64 6.85
C GLU A 85 16.91 18.98 7.30
N ASN A 86 17.61 19.65 6.39
CA ASN A 86 18.27 20.93 6.61
C ASN A 86 17.94 21.92 5.49
N GLU A 87 18.09 23.23 5.76
CA GLU A 87 17.96 24.28 4.75
C GLU A 87 19.04 24.22 3.66
N ASP A 88 20.24 23.76 4.04
CA ASP A 88 21.40 23.62 3.18
C ASP A 88 21.87 22.16 3.08
N LEU A 89 22.33 21.77 1.90
CA LEU A 89 23.23 20.64 1.69
C LEU A 89 24.63 21.09 2.10
N ILE A 90 25.22 20.39 3.06
CA ILE A 90 26.50 20.77 3.65
C ILE A 90 27.57 19.79 3.18
N TYR A 91 28.63 20.33 2.58
CA TYR A 91 29.85 19.59 2.31
C TYR A 91 30.98 20.15 3.15
N THR A 92 31.56 19.30 3.99
CA THR A 92 32.72 19.66 4.81
C THR A 92 33.89 18.78 4.42
N LYS A 93 35.02 19.42 4.09
CA LYS A 93 36.29 18.74 3.89
C LYS A 93 37.38 19.55 4.57
N ASP A 94 38.13 18.90 5.44
CA ASP A 94 39.11 19.53 6.34
C ASP A 94 38.44 20.67 7.14
N ALA A 95 38.97 21.90 7.07
CA ALA A 95 38.42 23.09 7.71
C ALA A 95 37.53 23.95 6.78
N LEU A 96 37.21 23.46 5.58
CA LEU A 96 36.37 24.17 4.62
C LEU A 96 34.96 23.60 4.59
N THR A 97 33.98 24.49 4.74
CA THR A 97 32.56 24.18 4.64
C THR A 97 31.97 24.89 3.42
N SER A 98 31.38 24.13 2.52
CA SER A 98 30.59 24.62 1.40
C SER A 98 29.12 24.27 1.60
N LYS A 99 28.25 25.14 1.10
CA LYS A 99 26.80 25.00 1.24
C LYS A 99 26.10 25.20 -0.09
N ILE A 100 25.08 24.39 -0.33
CA ILE A 100 24.14 24.56 -1.43
C ILE A 100 22.74 24.56 -0.82
N ALA A 101 21.94 25.59 -1.09
CA ALA A 101 20.59 25.66 -0.56
C ALA A 101 19.74 24.47 -1.09
N ALA A 102 18.99 23.80 -0.22
CA ALA A 102 18.17 22.65 -0.60
C ALA A 102 17.08 23.02 -1.63
N ASN A 103 16.64 24.28 -1.63
CA ASN A 103 15.66 24.83 -2.59
C ASN A 103 16.19 24.95 -4.02
N THR A 104 17.44 24.58 -4.28
CA THR A 104 17.96 24.36 -5.63
C THR A 104 17.49 23.03 -6.23
N ILE A 105 16.94 22.13 -5.43
CA ILE A 105 16.42 20.83 -5.86
C ILE A 105 14.90 20.91 -6.07
N ASN A 106 14.46 20.47 -7.25
CA ASN A 106 13.06 20.30 -7.60
C ASN A 106 12.67 18.82 -7.61
N LEU A 107 11.47 18.53 -7.12
CA LEU A 107 10.87 17.20 -7.11
C LEU A 107 9.58 17.22 -7.91
N GLN A 108 9.37 16.18 -8.70
CA GLN A 108 8.14 15.93 -9.42
C GLN A 108 7.81 14.44 -9.32
N ALA A 109 6.57 14.15 -8.92
CA ALA A 109 6.04 12.79 -8.91
C ALA A 109 5.18 12.56 -10.15
N THR A 110 5.15 11.32 -10.62
CA THR A 110 4.27 10.84 -11.69
C THR A 110 3.73 9.47 -11.31
N LEU A 111 2.68 9.02 -11.99
CA LEU A 111 2.15 7.67 -11.76
C LEU A 111 3.20 6.61 -12.12
N GLY A 112 3.42 5.68 -11.20
CA GLY A 112 4.27 4.52 -11.41
C GLY A 112 3.64 3.48 -12.32
N THR A 113 4.42 2.47 -12.69
CA THR A 113 4.04 1.37 -13.55
C THR A 113 2.84 0.60 -12.98
N GLY A 114 1.82 0.40 -13.80
CA GLY A 114 0.63 -0.38 -13.41
C GLY A 114 -0.31 0.31 -12.41
N ASN A 115 -0.03 1.57 -12.03
CA ASN A 115 -0.90 2.31 -11.12
C ASN A 115 -2.21 2.70 -11.83
N GLN A 116 -3.34 2.33 -11.22
CA GLN A 116 -4.68 2.58 -11.76
C GLN A 116 -5.39 3.76 -11.08
N LEU A 117 -4.77 4.34 -10.05
CA LEU A 117 -5.32 5.45 -9.29
C LEU A 117 -5.21 6.76 -10.08
N ASN A 118 -6.24 7.07 -10.87
CA ASN A 118 -6.28 8.27 -11.71
C ASN A 118 -6.72 9.55 -10.96
N SER A 119 -7.10 9.43 -9.68
CA SER A 119 -7.62 10.52 -8.85
C SER A 119 -6.56 11.17 -7.96
N SER A 120 -5.28 10.85 -8.15
CA SER A 120 -4.19 11.47 -7.39
C SER A 120 -3.74 12.79 -8.03
N THR A 121 -3.51 13.79 -7.21
CA THR A 121 -2.85 15.04 -7.60
C THR A 121 -1.34 14.91 -7.38
N MET A 122 -0.56 15.25 -8.40
CA MET A 122 0.90 15.33 -8.34
C MET A 122 1.32 16.80 -8.41
N SER A 123 2.15 17.24 -7.47
CA SER A 123 2.63 18.62 -7.38
C SER A 123 4.11 18.70 -7.77
N ASN A 124 4.51 19.79 -8.41
CA ASN A 124 5.91 20.16 -8.50
C ASN A 124 6.33 20.83 -7.19
N VAL A 125 7.37 20.33 -6.56
CA VAL A 125 7.83 20.78 -5.24
C VAL A 125 9.27 21.27 -5.33
N VAL A 126 9.51 22.50 -4.92
CA VAL A 126 10.85 22.98 -4.57
C VAL A 126 11.17 22.46 -3.16
N LEU A 127 12.28 21.75 -3.00
CA LEU A 127 12.66 21.15 -1.72
C LEU A 127 12.96 22.25 -0.68
N ALA A 128 12.51 22.04 0.55
CA ALA A 128 12.74 22.99 1.63
C ALA A 128 12.72 22.27 2.98
N ASN A 129 13.22 22.93 4.02
CA ASN A 129 13.12 22.45 5.41
C ASN A 129 11.72 22.64 6.00
N ALA A 130 10.69 22.37 5.21
CA ALA A 130 9.29 22.45 5.58
C ALA A 130 8.50 21.42 4.79
N ASN A 131 7.43 20.89 5.38
CA ASN A 131 6.57 19.93 4.70
C ASN A 131 5.93 20.55 3.46
N LYS A 132 6.12 19.90 2.31
CA LYS A 132 5.48 20.26 1.04
C LYS A 132 4.75 19.04 0.50
N ASN A 133 3.51 19.23 0.05
CA ASN A 133 2.73 18.15 -0.53
C ASN A 133 3.25 17.79 -1.92
N LEU A 134 3.70 16.54 -2.09
CA LEU A 134 4.16 15.99 -3.36
C LEU A 134 3.06 15.22 -4.07
N ILE A 135 2.32 14.40 -3.32
CA ILE A 135 1.24 13.55 -3.82
C ILE A 135 0.05 13.71 -2.88
N SER A 136 -1.17 13.76 -3.41
CA SER A 136 -2.39 13.63 -2.63
C SER A 136 -3.47 12.88 -3.38
N SER A 137 -4.40 12.25 -2.66
CA SER A 137 -5.59 11.63 -3.21
C SER A 137 -6.72 11.71 -2.20
N ASN A 138 -7.95 11.94 -2.67
CA ASN A 138 -9.14 11.91 -1.82
C ASN A 138 -9.67 10.49 -1.57
N VAL A 139 -9.14 9.50 -2.30
CA VAL A 139 -9.50 8.08 -2.19
C VAL A 139 -8.25 7.22 -2.03
N GLY A 140 -8.42 6.01 -1.50
CA GLY A 140 -7.35 5.03 -1.37
C GLY A 140 -6.85 4.49 -2.70
N GLY A 141 -5.66 3.88 -2.69
CA GLY A 141 -5.20 3.04 -3.79
C GLY A 141 -5.88 1.68 -3.69
N THR A 142 -6.69 1.34 -4.69
CA THR A 142 -7.32 0.01 -4.84
C THR A 142 -6.40 -0.97 -5.51
#